data_AF-A0AAW0L798-F1
#
_entry.id   AF-A0AAW0L798-F1
#
_cell.length_a   1.000
_cell.length_b   1.000
_cell.length_c   1.000
_cell.angle_alpha   90.00
_cell.angle_beta   90.00
_cell.angle_gamma   90.00
#
_symmetry.space_group_name_H-M   'P 1'
#
loop_
_entity.id
_entity.type
_entity.pdbx_description
1 polymer ?
#
loop_
_entity_poly.entity_id
_entity_poly.type
_entity_poly.pdbx_seq_one_letter_code
_entity_poly.pdbx_strand_id
1 'polypeptide(L)' 'MGDSKAKAEVEVVEVKAMEATAERFEEYGQVIEASPDGDEFGPQDAQLDLSHGIPRYIFNDSLSALK' A
#
# COMPACT_ATOMS: atom_id res chain seq x y z
N MET A 1 -1.61 31.83 -32.37
CA MET A 1 -1.85 30.38 -32.43
C MET A 1 -0.80 29.71 -31.59
N GLY A 2 -1.18 28.99 -30.53
CA GLY A 2 -0.29 28.03 -29.85
C GLY A 2 0.16 28.47 -28.48
N ASP A 3 -0.80 28.47 -27.55
CA ASP A 3 -0.68 28.74 -26.13
C ASP A 3 0.45 27.98 -25.44
N SER A 4 1.13 28.72 -24.56
CA SER A 4 2.21 28.31 -23.68
C SER A 4 1.80 27.11 -22.82
N LYS A 5 2.50 26.00 -22.97
CA LYS A 5 2.43 24.85 -22.05
C LYS A 5 2.98 25.29 -20.69
N ALA A 6 2.10 25.62 -19.75
CA ALA A 6 2.47 25.87 -18.36
C ALA A 6 3.20 24.66 -17.81
N LYS A 7 4.48 24.84 -17.49
CA LYS A 7 5.32 23.85 -16.82
C LYS A 7 4.79 23.76 -15.38
N ALA A 8 4.05 22.71 -15.07
CA ALA A 8 3.63 22.44 -13.70
C ALA A 8 4.86 22.48 -12.79
N GLU A 9 4.85 23.39 -11.82
CA GLU A 9 5.90 23.53 -10.82
C GLU A 9 5.78 22.34 -9.87
N VAL A 10 6.86 21.57 -9.72
CA VAL A 10 6.88 20.38 -8.88
C VAL A 10 7.10 20.82 -7.43
N GLU A 11 6.09 20.65 -6.59
CA GLU A 11 6.21 20.90 -5.15
C GLU A 11 6.81 19.68 -4.45
N VAL A 12 7.89 19.90 -3.69
CA VAL A 12 8.53 18.85 -2.89
C VAL A 12 7.98 18.94 -1.48
N VAL A 13 7.24 17.89 -1.06
CA VAL A 13 6.70 17.77 0.29
C VAL A 13 7.58 16.81 1.09
N GLU A 14 8.12 17.29 2.21
CA GLU A 14 8.87 16.46 3.15
C GLU A 14 7.91 15.84 4.17
N VAL A 15 7.92 14.51 4.26
CA VAL A 15 7.10 13.74 5.21
C VAL A 15 8.02 13.05 6.21
N LYS A 16 7.68 13.16 7.49
CA LYS A 16 8.43 12.47 8.56
C LYS A 16 8.02 11.01 8.62
N ALA A 17 9.01 10.11 8.60
CA ALA A 17 8.78 8.70 8.87
C ALA A 17 8.33 8.50 10.33
N MET A 18 7.44 7.53 10.54
CA MET A 18 6.99 7.09 11.85
C MET A 18 6.80 5.58 11.86
N GLU A 19 6.84 4.98 13.05
CA GLU A 19 6.56 3.55 13.19
C GLU A 19 5.09 3.27 12.89
N ALA A 20 4.85 2.22 12.10
CA ALA A 20 3.53 1.71 11.79
C ALA A 20 3.03 0.83 12.95
N THR A 21 2.65 1.45 14.06
CA THR A 21 1.93 0.75 15.14
C THR A 21 0.43 0.69 14.81
N ALA A 22 -0.28 -0.32 15.33
CA ALA A 22 -1.72 -0.46 15.09
C ALA A 22 -2.51 0.83 15.40
N GLU A 23 -2.20 1.48 16.53
CA GLU A 23 -2.84 2.72 16.98
C GLU A 23 -2.58 3.91 16.02
N ARG A 24 -1.39 3.99 15.41
CA ARG A 24 -1.05 5.07 14.48
C ARG A 24 -1.61 4.84 13.09
N PHE A 25 -1.92 3.59 12.74
CA PHE A 25 -2.36 3.21 11.41
C PHE A 25 -3.87 2.93 11.31
N GLU A 26 -4.60 2.99 12.43
CA GLU A 26 -6.04 2.65 12.54
C GLU A 26 -6.91 3.35 11.48
N GLU A 27 -6.65 4.63 11.19
CA GLU A 27 -7.41 5.39 10.17
C GLU A 27 -7.20 4.86 8.75
N TYR A 28 -6.05 4.25 8.48
CA TYR A 28 -5.66 3.78 7.14
C TYR A 28 -5.88 2.29 6.94
N GLY A 29 -6.02 1.53 8.03
CA GLY A 29 -6.26 0.09 8.00
C GLY A 29 -5.53 -0.65 9.11
N GLN A 30 -5.07 -1.85 8.78
CA GLN A 30 -4.47 -2.79 9.73
C GLN A 30 -2.96 -2.88 9.50
N VAL A 31 -2.20 -2.97 10.59
CA VAL A 31 -0.79 -3.38 10.57
C VAL A 31 -0.73 -4.89 10.73
N ILE A 32 -0.10 -5.58 9.78
CA ILE A 32 0.12 -7.04 9.83
C ILE A 32 1.59 -7.27 10.20
N GLU A 33 1.80 -7.93 11.34
CA GLU A 33 3.14 -8.27 11.81
C GLU A 33 3.60 -9.62 11.25
N ALA A 34 4.91 -9.85 11.27
CA ALA A 34 5.46 -11.13 10.86
C ALA A 34 5.03 -12.24 11.83
N SER A 35 4.46 -13.30 11.28
CA SER A 35 4.19 -14.55 11.99
C SER A 35 5.15 -15.66 11.50
N PRO A 36 5.40 -16.69 12.31
CA PRO A 36 6.02 -17.93 11.86
C PRO A 36 5.36 -18.50 10.60
N ASP A 37 6.18 -19.12 9.75
CA ASP A 37 5.69 -19.86 8.59
C ASP A 37 4.85 -21.06 9.04
N GLY A 38 3.71 -21.28 8.39
CA GLY A 38 2.82 -22.40 8.66
C GLY A 38 1.86 -22.19 9.83
N ASP A 39 1.86 -20.99 10.44
CA ASP A 39 0.83 -20.61 11.41
C ASP A 39 -0.57 -20.58 10.76
N GLU A 40 -1.58 -20.87 11.58
CA GLU A 40 -2.97 -20.85 11.15
C GLU A 40 -3.48 -19.41 10.99
N PHE A 41 -4.31 -19.20 9.97
CA PHE A 41 -4.98 -17.92 9.77
C PHE A 41 -5.90 -17.58 10.95
N GLY A 42 -5.80 -16.33 11.43
CA GLY A 42 -6.57 -15.82 12.55
C GLY A 42 -6.78 -14.30 12.50
N PRO A 43 -7.25 -13.69 13.59
CA PRO A 43 -7.60 -12.26 13.64
C PRO A 43 -6.41 -11.32 13.40
N GLN A 44 -5.19 -11.78 13.63
CA GLN A 44 -3.96 -11.01 13.39
C GLN A 44 -3.62 -10.85 11.90
N ASP A 45 -4.17 -11.71 11.03
CA ASP A 45 -3.93 -11.67 9.59
C ASP A 45 -4.77 -10.58 8.91
N ALA A 46 -4.43 -10.29 7.65
CA ALA A 46 -5.17 -9.33 6.84
C ALA A 46 -6.62 -9.80 6.64
N GLN A 47 -7.57 -9.02 7.16
CA GLN A 47 -8.98 -9.35 7.06
C GLN A 47 -9.57 -8.88 5.72
N LEU A 48 -10.40 -9.74 5.13
CA LEU A 48 -11.03 -9.47 3.84
C LEU A 48 -12.36 -8.73 4.03
N ASP A 49 -12.40 -7.45 3.67
CA ASP A 49 -13.65 -6.68 3.64
C ASP A 49 -14.37 -6.85 2.29
N LEU A 50 -15.50 -7.59 2.33
CA LEU A 50 -16.34 -7.85 1.16
C LEU A 50 -17.45 -6.81 0.95
N SER A 51 -17.59 -5.83 1.84
CA SER A 51 -18.64 -4.81 1.73
C SER A 51 -18.44 -3.89 0.52
N HIS A 52 -17.22 -3.81 0.00
CA HIS A 52 -16.83 -2.97 -1.13
C HIS A 52 -16.74 -3.73 -2.47
N GLY A 53 -17.27 -4.95 -2.55
CA GLY A 53 -17.33 -5.76 -3.77
C GLY A 53 -16.41 -6.98 -3.73
N ILE A 54 -15.98 -7.43 -4.92
CA ILE A 54 -15.14 -8.64 -5.05
C ILE A 54 -13.66 -8.25 -4.91
N PRO A 55 -12.95 -8.74 -3.87
CA PRO A 55 -11.54 -8.46 -3.68
C PRO A 55 -10.70 -9.05 -4.82
N ARG A 56 -9.66 -8.33 -5.22
CA ARG A 56 -8.70 -8.79 -6.24
C ARG A 56 -7.30 -8.71 -5.67
N TYR A 57 -6.57 -9.82 -5.73
CA TYR A 57 -5.14 -9.84 -5.49
C TYR A 57 -4.42 -9.42 -6.77
N ILE A 58 -3.60 -8.37 -6.69
CA ILE A 58 -2.79 -7.90 -7.81
C ILE A 58 -1.33 -8.21 -7.48
N PHE A 59 -0.73 -9.16 -8.18
CA PHE A 59 0.70 -9.39 -8.15
C PHE A 59 1.36 -8.60 -9.27
N ASN A 60 2.32 -7.76 -8.94
CA ASN A 60 3.12 -7.06 -9.93
C ASN A 60 4.43 -7.84 -10.15
N ASP A 61 4.38 -8.86 -11.01
CA ASP A 61 5.60 -9.54 -11.46
C ASP A 61 6.34 -8.63 -12.44
N SER A 62 7.19 -7.74 -11.91
CA SER A 62 8.22 -7.08 -12.72
C SER A 62 9.36 -8.07 -12.95
N LEU A 63 9.15 -9.05 -13.82
CA LEU A 63 10.25 -9.86 -14.35
C LEU A 63 11.07 -9.01 -15.33
N SER A 64 12.09 -8.33 -14.81
CA SER A 64 13.26 -7.95 -15.61
C SER A 64 14.01 -9.23 -15.98
N ALA A 65 13.50 -9.97 -16.97
CA ALA A 65 14.27 -11.01 -17.63
C ALA A 65 15.37 -10.33 -18.46
N LEU A 66 16.47 -10.00 -17.80
CA LEU A 66 17.72 -9.65 -18.47
C LEU A 66 18.23 -10.95 -19.12
N LYS A 67 18.16 -10.99 -20.45
CA LYS A 67 18.86 -11.98 -21.27
C LYS A 67 20.36 -11.69 -21.29
#